data_AF-A0A1M5FI15-F1
#
_entry.id   AF-A0A1M5FI15-F1
#
_cell.length_a   1.000
_cell.length_b   1.000
_cell.length_c   1.000
_cell.angle_alpha   90.00
_cell.angle_beta   90.00
_cell.angle_gamma   90.00
#
_symmetry.space_group_name_H-M   'P 1'
#
loop_
_entity.id
_entity.type
_entity.pdbx_description
1 polymer ?
#
loop_
_entity_poly.entity_id
_entity_poly.type
_entity_poly.pdbx_seq_one_letter_code
_entity_poly.pdbx_strand_id
1 'polypeptide(L)'
;MAFFSIITPVYNNSKSIGNTISSILAQNFEDWELILVDDGSKDNLLAALEPFLGDVRIKLLEQENKGVARARNNGVAKATGNFITFLDSDDEVETNWLKDFKELIEQAANIGYVSCGFFRNGKKTLPKLNKAISPAKYASLAGTFALRKDIFLEIGGYDDVLKQSENWEMTARALEYCKNNNLAIAHTDNLNFNYENYPTAAQTRLRDEYRGDATYHLYKKYLNGGVLHFRKDDLLLSSAVNYTRAGKFKKSRKVFYENFKKNPSPGSFLKLILFKIPFLRRKKWMR
;
A
#
# COMPACT_ATOMS: atom_id res chain seq x y z
N MET A 1 -3.11 -9.09 25.63
CA MET A 1 -2.97 -9.11 24.16
C MET A 1 -3.59 -7.82 23.67
N ALA A 2 -2.92 -7.09 22.78
CA ALA A 2 -3.47 -5.83 22.26
C ALA A 2 -4.71 -6.09 21.39
N PHE A 3 -5.56 -5.08 21.17
CA PHE A 3 -6.61 -5.17 20.15
C PHE A 3 -6.06 -4.89 18.75
N PHE A 4 -5.33 -3.77 18.60
CA PHE A 4 -4.65 -3.39 17.36
C PHE A 4 -3.13 -3.60 17.47
N SER A 5 -2.51 -4.12 16.42
CA SER A 5 -1.07 -3.97 16.19
C SER A 5 -0.82 -3.01 15.03
N ILE A 6 -0.10 -1.94 15.31
CA ILE A 6 0.33 -0.93 14.35
C ILE A 6 1.73 -1.31 13.89
N ILE A 7 1.90 -1.56 12.60
CA ILE A 7 3.18 -1.98 12.02
C ILE A 7 3.78 -0.82 11.24
N THR A 8 4.94 -0.35 11.69
CA THR A 8 5.64 0.80 11.08
C THR A 8 7.03 0.37 10.61
N PRO A 9 7.22 0.15 9.29
CA PRO A 9 8.53 -0.08 8.73
C PRO A 9 9.33 1.23 8.74
N VAL A 10 10.59 1.17 9.16
CA VAL A 10 11.48 2.33 9.26
C VAL A 10 12.76 2.05 8.48
N TYR A 11 13.18 2.99 7.63
CA TYR A 11 14.48 2.94 6.97
C TYR A 11 15.02 4.35 6.75
N ASN A 12 16.10 4.70 7.45
CA ASN A 12 16.75 6.01 7.38
C ASN A 12 15.78 7.19 7.62
N ASN A 13 14.99 7.13 8.69
CA ASN A 13 13.99 8.14 8.99
C ASN A 13 14.07 8.68 10.43
N SER A 14 15.27 8.83 10.97
CA SER A 14 15.50 9.33 12.34
C SER A 14 14.92 10.74 12.59
N LYS A 15 14.62 11.51 11.53
CA LYS A 15 14.16 12.90 11.64
C LYS A 15 12.65 13.05 11.82
N SER A 16 11.85 12.13 11.29
CA SER A 16 10.39 12.24 11.27
C SER A 16 9.70 11.19 12.13
N ILE A 17 10.37 10.07 12.45
CA ILE A 17 9.77 8.96 13.19
C ILE A 17 9.17 9.38 14.56
N GLY A 18 9.77 10.37 15.22
CA GLY A 18 9.27 10.89 16.49
C GLY A 18 7.86 11.49 16.38
N ASN A 19 7.53 12.15 15.28
CA ASN A 19 6.18 12.69 15.03
C ASN A 19 5.17 11.56 14.82
N THR A 20 5.54 10.57 14.00
CA THR A 20 4.71 9.38 13.76
C THR A 20 4.38 8.66 15.06
N ILE A 21 5.38 8.38 15.91
CA ILE A 21 5.17 7.74 17.21
C ILE A 21 4.31 8.61 18.13
N SER A 22 4.56 9.93 18.16
CA SER A 22 3.77 10.86 18.98
C SER A 22 2.29 10.88 18.58
N SER A 23 1.99 10.80 17.28
CA SER A 23 0.60 10.72 16.77
C SER A 23 -0.11 9.42 17.19
N ILE A 24 0.64 8.32 17.32
CA ILE A 24 0.13 7.04 17.84
C ILE A 24 -0.08 7.11 19.37
N LEU A 25 0.85 7.72 20.10
CA LEU A 25 0.72 7.90 21.54
C LEU A 25 -0.47 8.80 21.91
N ALA A 26 -0.85 9.72 21.04
CA ALA A 26 -1.99 10.62 21.20
C ALA A 26 -3.36 9.98 20.84
N GLN A 27 -3.42 8.68 20.54
CA GLN A 27 -4.69 8.01 20.22
C GLN A 27 -5.63 7.95 21.42
N ASN A 28 -6.91 8.27 21.20
CA ASN A 28 -7.98 8.16 22.20
C ASN A 28 -8.43 6.72 22.48
N PHE A 29 -7.86 5.74 21.77
CA PHE A 29 -8.03 4.32 22.02
C PHE A 29 -6.68 3.76 22.49
N GLU A 30 -6.65 3.07 23.62
CA GLU A 30 -5.40 2.73 24.32
C GLU A 30 -4.93 1.28 24.11
N ASP A 31 -5.81 0.37 23.70
CA ASP A 31 -5.52 -1.07 23.57
C ASP A 31 -4.82 -1.43 22.26
N TRP A 32 -3.60 -0.93 22.10
CA TRP A 32 -2.76 -1.14 20.94
C TRP A 32 -1.31 -1.51 21.32
N GLU A 33 -0.60 -2.09 20.37
CA GLU A 33 0.86 -2.16 20.37
C GLU A 33 1.41 -1.57 19.07
N LEU A 34 2.61 -1.01 19.15
CA LEU A 34 3.36 -0.48 18.02
C LEU A 34 4.60 -1.36 17.79
N ILE A 35 4.73 -1.88 16.58
CA ILE A 35 5.89 -2.65 16.16
C ILE A 35 6.64 -1.84 15.10
N LEU A 36 7.73 -1.24 15.54
CA LEU A 36 8.72 -0.58 14.70
C LEU A 36 9.61 -1.65 14.09
N VAL A 37 9.73 -1.67 12.76
CA VAL A 37 10.62 -2.60 12.06
C VAL A 37 11.71 -1.80 11.37
N ASP A 38 12.88 -1.72 11.97
CA ASP A 38 14.07 -1.13 11.35
C ASP A 38 14.60 -2.05 10.26
N ASP A 39 14.44 -1.62 9.00
CA ASP A 39 14.85 -2.33 7.79
C ASP A 39 16.30 -1.97 7.40
N GLY A 40 17.20 -2.01 8.39
CA GLY A 40 18.64 -1.82 8.22
C GLY A 40 19.06 -0.37 8.04
N SER A 41 18.51 0.53 8.87
CA SER A 41 18.86 1.95 8.87
C SER A 41 20.35 2.18 9.16
N LYS A 42 20.87 3.28 8.62
CA LYS A 42 22.26 3.73 8.74
C LYS A 42 22.38 5.11 9.37
N ASP A 43 21.26 5.76 9.64
CA ASP A 43 21.20 7.02 10.36
C ASP A 43 21.09 6.79 11.88
N ASN A 44 20.92 7.86 12.65
CA ASN A 44 20.86 7.80 14.11
C ASN A 44 19.47 7.37 14.61
N LEU A 45 18.86 6.36 13.97
CA LEU A 45 17.49 5.92 14.29
C LEU A 45 17.34 5.50 15.76
N LEU A 46 18.28 4.72 16.30
CA LEU A 46 18.21 4.28 17.70
C LEU A 46 18.14 5.46 18.69
N ALA A 47 18.94 6.50 18.47
CA ALA A 47 18.90 7.71 19.30
C ALA A 47 17.57 8.46 19.15
N ALA A 48 16.95 8.46 17.96
CA ALA A 48 15.63 9.04 17.76
C ALA A 48 14.50 8.24 18.41
N LEU A 49 14.70 6.92 18.60
CA LEU A 49 13.72 6.03 19.23
C LEU A 49 13.85 5.95 20.75
N GLU A 50 15.03 6.22 21.31
CA GLU A 50 15.32 6.15 22.75
C GLU A 50 14.23 6.75 23.65
N PRO A 51 13.65 7.94 23.37
CA PRO A 51 12.60 8.53 24.22
C PRO A 51 11.31 7.71 24.30
N PHE A 52 11.07 6.80 23.35
CA PHE A 52 9.82 6.06 23.20
C PHE A 52 9.92 4.60 23.64
N LEU A 53 11.14 4.02 23.65
CA LEU A 53 11.34 2.60 23.95
C LEU A 53 11.07 2.21 25.42
N GLY A 54 10.81 3.19 26.30
CA GLY A 54 10.33 2.94 27.66
C GLY A 54 8.84 2.54 27.75
N ASP A 55 8.04 2.80 26.71
CA ASP A 55 6.63 2.39 26.68
C ASP A 55 6.54 0.90 26.29
N VAL A 56 5.97 0.09 27.17
CA VAL A 56 5.84 -1.37 27.01
C VAL A 56 5.00 -1.78 25.79
N ARG A 57 4.21 -0.86 25.23
CA ARG A 57 3.43 -1.09 24.00
C ARG A 57 4.27 -0.93 22.74
N ILE A 58 5.45 -0.32 22.82
CA ILE A 58 6.33 -0.04 21.68
C ILE A 58 7.45 -1.08 21.64
N LYS A 59 7.59 -1.74 20.49
CA LYS A 59 8.60 -2.77 20.26
C LYS A 59 9.42 -2.42 19.03
N LEU A 60 10.73 -2.53 19.15
CA LEU A 60 11.66 -2.41 18.02
C LEU A 60 12.10 -3.80 17.56
N LEU A 61 12.00 -4.04 16.26
CA LEU A 61 12.52 -5.20 15.56
C LEU A 61 13.56 -4.73 14.54
N GLU A 62 14.74 -5.31 14.58
CA GLU A 62 15.80 -5.00 13.63
C GLU A 62 15.92 -6.12 12.59
N GLN A 63 16.16 -5.74 11.34
CA GLN A 63 16.47 -6.67 10.26
C GLN A 63 17.42 -6.04 9.24
N GLU A 64 18.07 -6.88 8.43
CA GLU A 64 18.76 -6.40 7.23
C GLU A 64 17.77 -5.83 6.21
N ASN A 65 18.20 -4.81 5.46
CA ASN A 65 17.36 -4.14 4.47
C ASN A 65 16.83 -5.12 3.42
N LYS A 66 15.51 -5.32 3.47
CA LYS A 66 14.77 -6.30 2.68
C LYS A 66 13.52 -5.69 2.03
N GLY A 67 13.29 -4.40 2.24
CA GLY A 67 12.21 -3.63 1.65
C GLY A 67 10.94 -3.63 2.51
N VAL A 68 10.12 -2.59 2.30
CA VAL A 68 8.91 -2.28 3.08
C VAL A 68 7.95 -3.45 3.23
N ALA A 69 7.72 -4.24 2.18
CA ALA A 69 6.81 -5.38 2.21
C ALA A 69 7.32 -6.50 3.14
N ARG A 70 8.63 -6.80 3.14
CA ARG A 70 9.23 -7.78 4.05
C ARG A 70 9.22 -7.27 5.49
N ALA A 71 9.54 -6.00 5.70
CA ALA A 71 9.48 -5.37 7.01
C ALA A 71 8.05 -5.45 7.60
N ARG A 72 7.02 -5.09 6.83
CA ARG A 72 5.61 -5.23 7.26
C ARG A 72 5.23 -6.68 7.56
N ASN A 73 5.61 -7.64 6.72
CA ASN A 73 5.37 -9.07 6.97
C ASN A 73 6.03 -9.55 8.27
N ASN A 74 7.28 -9.17 8.52
CA ASN A 74 8.00 -9.53 9.75
C ASN A 74 7.35 -8.90 10.99
N GLY A 75 6.94 -7.63 10.90
CA GLY A 75 6.20 -6.97 11.97
C GLY A 75 4.89 -7.68 12.32
N VAL A 76 4.10 -8.07 11.31
CA VAL A 76 2.86 -8.84 11.53
C VAL A 76 3.13 -10.22 12.14
N ALA A 77 4.24 -10.86 11.80
CA ALA A 77 4.62 -12.14 12.41
C ALA A 77 4.87 -12.01 13.93
N LYS A 78 5.24 -10.83 14.42
CA LYS A 78 5.44 -10.53 15.85
C LYS A 78 4.26 -9.84 16.52
N ALA A 79 3.25 -9.41 15.75
CA ALA A 79 2.02 -8.82 16.25
C ALA A 79 1.25 -9.77 17.18
N THR A 80 0.66 -9.24 18.22
CA THR A 80 -0.26 -9.94 19.14
C THR A 80 -1.70 -9.47 19.02
N GLY A 81 -1.93 -8.37 18.30
CA GLY A 81 -3.24 -7.80 18.02
C GLY A 81 -4.12 -8.67 17.13
N ASN A 82 -5.42 -8.62 17.41
CA ASN A 82 -6.45 -9.29 16.59
C ASN A 82 -6.64 -8.58 15.24
N PHE A 83 -6.51 -7.26 15.24
CA PHE A 83 -6.49 -6.43 14.04
C PHE A 83 -5.11 -5.84 13.83
N ILE A 84 -4.71 -5.72 12.58
CA ILE A 84 -3.48 -5.06 12.18
C ILE A 84 -3.78 -3.83 11.33
N THR A 85 -2.92 -2.83 11.45
CA THR A 85 -2.87 -1.66 10.59
C THR A 85 -1.42 -1.31 10.30
N PHE A 86 -1.19 -0.50 9.28
CA PHE A 86 0.15 -0.09 8.85
C PHE A 86 0.22 1.42 8.87
N LEU A 87 1.33 1.98 9.31
CA LEU A 87 1.60 3.42 9.22
C LEU A 87 3.04 3.61 8.78
N ASP A 88 3.28 4.41 7.74
CA ASP A 88 4.65 4.68 7.28
C ASP A 88 5.38 5.58 8.29
N SER A 89 6.70 5.46 8.36
CA SER A 89 7.51 6.12 9.40
C SER A 89 7.56 7.66 9.30
N ASP A 90 7.06 8.23 8.22
CA ASP A 90 7.01 9.66 7.89
C ASP A 90 5.59 10.21 7.82
N ASP A 91 4.62 9.45 8.32
CA ASP A 91 3.20 9.72 8.26
C ASP A 91 2.60 9.95 9.67
N GLU A 92 1.53 10.74 9.76
CA GLU A 92 0.82 11.06 11.01
C GLU A 92 -0.68 10.74 10.88
N VAL A 93 -1.31 10.40 12.01
CA VAL A 93 -2.72 10.02 12.10
C VAL A 93 -3.47 10.90 13.10
N GLU A 94 -4.77 11.07 12.87
CA GLU A 94 -5.65 11.82 13.78
C GLU A 94 -5.90 11.05 15.08
N THR A 95 -6.20 11.75 16.17
CA THR A 95 -6.34 11.17 17.52
C THR A 95 -7.48 10.15 17.67
N ASN A 96 -8.48 10.18 16.80
CA ASN A 96 -9.59 9.22 16.78
C ASN A 96 -9.39 8.05 15.79
N TRP A 97 -8.23 7.95 15.14
CA TRP A 97 -7.99 6.97 14.08
C TRP A 97 -8.33 5.52 14.48
N LEU A 98 -7.77 5.04 15.59
CA LEU A 98 -8.04 3.67 16.07
C LEU A 98 -9.43 3.53 16.70
N LYS A 99 -9.93 4.60 17.35
CA LYS A 99 -11.26 4.61 17.97
C LYS A 99 -12.34 4.40 16.91
N ASP A 100 -12.27 5.13 15.80
CA ASP A 100 -13.23 5.01 14.71
C ASP A 100 -13.20 3.62 14.06
N PHE A 101 -12.01 3.03 13.91
CA PHE A 101 -11.90 1.63 13.48
C PHE A 101 -12.54 0.67 14.48
N LYS A 102 -12.33 0.89 15.79
CA LYS A 102 -12.94 0.06 16.82
C LYS A 102 -14.46 0.12 16.79
N GLU A 103 -15.04 1.30 16.65
CA GLU A 103 -16.49 1.51 16.57
C GLU A 103 -17.10 0.78 15.36
N LEU A 104 -16.48 0.89 14.18
CA LEU A 104 -16.90 0.13 12.99
C LEU A 104 -16.84 -1.38 13.23
N ILE A 105 -15.83 -1.85 13.97
CA ILE A 105 -15.66 -3.27 14.25
C ILE A 105 -16.74 -3.80 15.20
N GLU A 106 -17.19 -3.00 16.16
CA GLU A 106 -18.26 -3.38 17.09
C GLU A 106 -19.66 -3.35 16.46
N GLN A 107 -19.86 -2.53 15.43
CA GLN A 107 -21.16 -2.38 14.76
C GLN A 107 -21.55 -3.56 13.87
N ALA A 108 -20.60 -4.45 13.52
CA ALA A 108 -20.86 -5.59 12.65
C ALA A 108 -20.32 -6.88 13.25
N ALA A 109 -21.16 -7.91 13.29
CA ALA A 109 -20.69 -9.26 13.59
C ALA A 109 -19.72 -9.72 12.49
N ASN A 110 -18.57 -10.28 12.91
CA ASN A 110 -17.62 -10.94 12.01
C ASN A 110 -17.02 -10.03 10.91
N ILE A 111 -16.61 -8.82 11.29
CA ILE A 111 -15.92 -7.90 10.38
C ILE A 111 -14.50 -8.37 10.05
N GLY A 112 -14.11 -8.25 8.78
CA GLY A 112 -12.77 -8.62 8.32
C GLY A 112 -11.88 -7.42 7.98
N TYR A 113 -12.48 -6.30 7.57
CA TYR A 113 -11.76 -5.13 7.05
C TYR A 113 -12.53 -3.84 7.35
N VAL A 114 -11.81 -2.81 7.78
CA VAL A 114 -12.32 -1.45 7.95
C VAL A 114 -11.42 -0.43 7.27
N SER A 115 -11.97 0.70 6.85
CA SER A 115 -11.18 1.81 6.31
C SER A 115 -11.77 3.17 6.64
N CYS A 116 -10.96 4.21 6.50
CA CYS A 116 -11.35 5.59 6.72
C CYS A 116 -11.02 6.45 5.50
N GLY A 117 -11.54 7.68 5.50
CA GLY A 117 -11.09 8.72 4.60
C GLY A 117 -9.75 9.31 5.02
N PHE A 118 -9.21 10.17 4.16
CA PHE A 118 -7.93 10.85 4.40
C PHE A 118 -7.83 12.16 3.61
N PHE A 119 -6.95 13.04 4.06
CA PHE A 119 -6.51 14.20 3.27
C PHE A 119 -5.36 13.80 2.35
N ARG A 120 -5.40 14.26 1.11
CA ARG A 120 -4.30 14.14 0.16
C ARG A 120 -3.94 15.50 -0.36
N ASN A 121 -2.78 16.02 0.07
CA ASN A 121 -2.33 17.37 -0.27
C ASN A 121 -3.46 18.40 -0.05
N GLY A 122 -4.07 18.38 1.14
CA GLY A 122 -5.19 19.24 1.53
C GLY A 122 -6.57 18.90 0.93
N LYS A 123 -6.69 17.86 0.08
CA LYS A 123 -7.96 17.46 -0.53
C LYS A 123 -8.55 16.23 0.16
N LYS A 124 -9.82 16.32 0.55
CA LYS A 124 -10.57 15.20 1.14
C LYS A 124 -10.70 14.05 0.15
N THR A 125 -10.37 12.85 0.59
CA THR A 125 -10.58 11.60 -0.15
C THR A 125 -11.35 10.64 0.74
N LEU A 126 -12.58 10.30 0.33
CA LEU A 126 -13.41 9.32 1.03
C LEU A 126 -13.05 7.89 0.62
N PRO A 127 -13.24 6.90 1.51
CA PRO A 127 -12.98 5.51 1.18
C PRO A 127 -13.96 5.05 0.11
N LYS A 128 -13.43 4.55 -1.01
CA LYS A 128 -14.23 3.94 -2.08
C LYS A 128 -14.24 2.43 -1.89
N LEU A 129 -15.09 1.95 -1.00
CA LEU A 129 -15.28 0.53 -0.78
C LEU A 129 -16.44 0.02 -1.64
N ASN A 130 -16.11 -0.50 -2.82
CA ASN A 130 -17.05 -1.37 -3.51
C ASN A 130 -17.00 -2.75 -2.83
N LYS A 131 -18.16 -3.35 -2.55
CA LYS A 131 -18.30 -4.72 -1.97
C LYS A 131 -17.66 -5.83 -2.83
N ALA A 132 -17.11 -5.48 -3.98
CA ALA A 132 -16.35 -6.36 -4.85
C ALA A 132 -15.14 -5.60 -5.41
N ILE A 133 -14.09 -6.34 -5.77
CA ILE A 133 -12.97 -5.81 -6.53
C ILE A 133 -13.51 -5.35 -7.88
N SER A 134 -13.70 -4.04 -7.97
CA SER A 134 -14.18 -3.39 -9.16
C SER A 134 -13.00 -2.78 -9.92
N PRO A 135 -13.19 -2.39 -11.18
CA PRO A 135 -12.22 -1.54 -11.89
C PRO A 135 -11.97 -0.20 -11.19
N ALA A 136 -12.86 0.23 -10.27
CA ALA A 136 -12.65 1.44 -9.49
C ALA A 136 -11.58 1.22 -8.42
N LYS A 137 -10.63 2.17 -8.34
CA LYS A 137 -9.57 2.16 -7.33
C LYS A 137 -10.19 2.38 -5.96
N TYR A 138 -10.03 1.42 -5.06
CA TYR A 138 -10.17 1.66 -3.63
C TYR A 138 -8.91 2.34 -3.09
N ALA A 139 -9.10 3.18 -2.07
CA ALA A 139 -7.98 3.77 -1.36
C ALA A 139 -7.42 2.75 -0.36
N SER A 140 -6.14 2.45 -0.46
CA SER A 140 -5.43 1.51 0.40
C SER A 140 -4.04 2.08 0.71
N LEU A 141 -3.98 3.30 1.22
CA LEU A 141 -2.72 3.84 1.74
C LEU A 141 -2.46 3.20 3.12
N ALA A 142 -1.20 3.13 3.53
CA ALA A 142 -0.92 2.93 4.95
C ALA A 142 -1.61 4.07 5.72
N GLY A 143 -2.14 3.78 6.89
CA GLY A 143 -2.94 4.71 7.69
C GLY A 143 -4.44 4.68 7.37
N THR A 144 -4.88 4.13 6.23
CA THR A 144 -6.31 4.25 5.82
C THR A 144 -7.15 3.02 6.06
N PHE A 145 -6.60 1.94 6.63
CA PHE A 145 -7.34 0.70 6.86
C PHE A 145 -6.81 -0.12 8.03
N ALA A 146 -7.66 -0.98 8.58
CA ALA A 146 -7.28 -2.08 9.46
C ALA A 146 -7.98 -3.36 9.01
N LEU A 147 -7.35 -4.50 9.24
CA LEU A 147 -7.91 -5.82 8.91
C LEU A 147 -7.58 -6.85 9.97
N ARG A 148 -8.35 -7.94 10.03
CA ARG A 148 -8.02 -9.03 10.94
C ARG A 148 -6.66 -9.64 10.58
N LYS A 149 -5.87 -9.93 11.62
CA LYS A 149 -4.54 -10.53 11.47
C LYS A 149 -4.61 -11.90 10.79
N ASP A 150 -5.60 -12.73 11.15
CA ASP A 150 -5.76 -14.06 10.58
C ASP A 150 -6.03 -14.03 9.07
N ILE A 151 -6.84 -13.10 8.58
CA ILE A 151 -7.05 -12.86 7.15
C ILE A 151 -5.71 -12.53 6.48
N PHE A 152 -4.93 -11.62 7.05
CA PHE A 152 -3.63 -11.24 6.49
C PHE A 152 -2.68 -12.45 6.37
N LEU A 153 -2.65 -13.32 7.38
CA LEU A 153 -1.85 -14.54 7.35
C LEU A 153 -2.36 -15.54 6.30
N GLU A 154 -3.67 -15.76 6.23
CA GLU A 154 -4.31 -16.70 5.32
C GLU A 154 -4.11 -16.30 3.85
N ILE A 155 -4.18 -15.00 3.53
CA ILE A 155 -3.92 -14.53 2.17
C ILE A 155 -2.43 -14.52 1.81
N GLY A 156 -1.52 -14.83 2.74
CA GLY A 156 -0.08 -14.87 2.54
C GLY A 156 0.65 -13.52 2.70
N GLY A 157 0.06 -12.56 3.40
CA GLY A 157 0.66 -11.25 3.70
C GLY A 157 0.92 -10.39 2.46
N TYR A 158 1.93 -9.51 2.53
CA TYR A 158 2.39 -8.74 1.37
C TYR A 158 3.23 -9.55 0.39
N ASP A 159 3.06 -9.31 -0.90
CA ASP A 159 3.96 -9.79 -1.95
C ASP A 159 5.26 -8.98 -1.93
N ASP A 160 6.34 -9.60 -1.45
CA ASP A 160 7.60 -8.91 -1.21
C ASP A 160 8.44 -8.58 -2.45
N VAL A 161 7.98 -8.99 -3.63
CA VAL A 161 8.54 -8.56 -4.91
C VAL A 161 8.10 -7.13 -5.26
N LEU A 162 6.96 -6.68 -4.70
CA LEU A 162 6.38 -5.37 -5.00
C LEU A 162 7.08 -4.25 -4.22
N LYS A 163 7.75 -3.35 -4.96
CA LYS A 163 8.23 -2.05 -4.43
C LYS A 163 7.18 -0.95 -4.47
N GLN A 164 6.06 -1.21 -5.12
CA GLN A 164 4.94 -0.30 -5.26
C GLN A 164 3.67 -1.12 -5.52
N SER A 165 2.53 -0.60 -5.09
CA SER A 165 1.21 -1.24 -5.25
C SER A 165 1.01 -2.48 -4.37
N GLU A 166 1.90 -2.67 -3.39
CA GLU A 166 1.83 -3.73 -2.39
C GLU A 166 0.57 -3.62 -1.52
N ASN A 167 0.21 -2.42 -1.06
CA ASN A 167 -1.06 -2.21 -0.34
C ASN A 167 -2.27 -2.50 -1.22
N TRP A 168 -2.25 -1.99 -2.46
CA TRP A 168 -3.36 -2.21 -3.38
C TRP A 168 -3.58 -3.70 -3.64
N GLU A 169 -2.53 -4.44 -3.95
CA GLU A 169 -2.66 -5.86 -4.24
C GLU A 169 -3.03 -6.71 -3.00
N MET A 170 -2.46 -6.41 -1.83
CA MET A 170 -2.80 -7.08 -0.58
C MET A 170 -4.27 -6.84 -0.20
N THR A 171 -4.71 -5.58 -0.24
CA THR A 171 -6.11 -5.23 0.00
C THR A 171 -7.04 -5.90 -1.00
N ALA A 172 -6.64 -6.08 -2.27
CA ALA A 172 -7.42 -6.87 -3.23
C ALA A 172 -7.70 -8.27 -2.70
N ARG A 173 -6.65 -8.99 -2.30
CA ARG A 173 -6.76 -10.35 -1.75
C ARG A 173 -7.59 -10.38 -0.46
N ALA A 174 -7.38 -9.43 0.43
CA ALA A 174 -8.14 -9.32 1.69
C ALA A 174 -9.65 -9.12 1.44
N LEU A 175 -10.02 -8.21 0.52
CA LEU A 175 -11.43 -7.95 0.21
C LEU A 175 -12.11 -9.14 -0.46
N GLU A 176 -11.42 -9.85 -1.37
CA GLU A 176 -11.96 -11.10 -1.94
C GLU A 176 -12.12 -12.18 -0.88
N TYR A 177 -11.15 -12.31 0.04
CA TYR A 177 -11.23 -13.25 1.15
C TYR A 177 -12.46 -12.96 2.03
N CYS A 178 -12.66 -11.69 2.42
CA CYS A 178 -13.83 -11.27 3.18
C CYS A 178 -15.13 -11.64 2.44
N LYS A 179 -15.20 -11.35 1.15
CA LYS A 179 -16.38 -11.67 0.32
C LYS A 179 -16.64 -13.17 0.27
N ASN A 180 -15.62 -13.99 0.03
CA ASN A 180 -15.76 -15.45 -0.09
C ASN A 180 -16.12 -16.14 1.23
N ASN A 181 -15.78 -15.52 2.36
CA ASN A 181 -16.05 -16.04 3.70
C ASN A 181 -17.20 -15.32 4.42
N ASN A 182 -17.99 -14.52 3.70
CA ASN A 182 -19.11 -13.74 4.26
C ASN A 182 -18.71 -12.87 5.47
N LEU A 183 -17.51 -12.29 5.45
CA LEU A 183 -17.03 -11.36 6.47
C LEU A 183 -17.49 -9.93 6.13
N ALA A 184 -17.92 -9.19 7.15
CA ALA A 184 -18.34 -7.81 6.97
C ALA A 184 -17.14 -6.92 6.59
N ILE A 185 -17.41 -5.89 5.80
CA ILE A 185 -16.47 -4.83 5.47
C ILE A 185 -17.16 -3.50 5.72
N ALA A 186 -16.53 -2.60 6.47
CA ALA A 186 -17.11 -1.30 6.81
C ALA A 186 -16.15 -0.14 6.54
N HIS A 187 -16.68 1.08 6.56
CA HIS A 187 -15.88 2.28 6.44
C HIS A 187 -16.51 3.45 7.20
N THR A 188 -15.67 4.44 7.50
CA THR A 188 -16.08 5.75 7.99
C THR A 188 -15.61 6.82 7.02
N ASP A 189 -16.39 7.88 6.88
CA ASP A 189 -16.01 9.07 6.11
C ASP A 189 -15.08 10.01 6.90
N ASN A 190 -14.81 9.70 8.17
CA ASN A 190 -13.85 10.43 8.99
C ASN A 190 -12.46 10.40 8.33
N LEU A 191 -11.79 11.55 8.36
CA LEU A 191 -10.52 11.79 7.67
C LEU A 191 -9.36 11.59 8.64
N ASN A 192 -9.05 10.35 8.97
CA ASN A 192 -8.17 10.03 10.10
C ASN A 192 -6.67 10.01 9.75
N PHE A 193 -6.33 10.45 8.55
CA PHE A 193 -4.99 10.36 8.00
C PHE A 193 -4.71 11.55 7.09
N ASN A 194 -3.52 12.14 7.20
CA ASN A 194 -3.08 13.20 6.29
C ASN A 194 -1.89 12.71 5.46
N TYR A 195 -2.09 12.60 4.15
CA TYR A 195 -1.07 12.21 3.20
C TYR A 195 -0.54 13.42 2.43
N GLU A 196 0.63 13.90 2.82
CA GLU A 196 1.34 14.97 2.14
C GLU A 196 2.47 14.41 1.30
N ASN A 197 2.38 14.57 -0.02
CA ASN A 197 3.41 14.07 -0.93
C ASN A 197 3.65 15.03 -2.08
N TYR A 198 4.84 15.63 -2.09
CA TYR A 198 5.33 16.57 -3.10
C TYR A 198 6.66 16.05 -3.68
N PRO A 199 6.62 14.99 -4.51
CA PRO A 199 7.83 14.34 -4.97
C PRO A 199 8.55 15.21 -6.00
N THR A 200 9.87 15.23 -5.93
CA THR A 200 10.72 15.76 -7.01
C THR A 200 10.48 15.02 -8.33
N ALA A 201 10.91 15.60 -9.44
CA ALA A 201 10.83 14.93 -10.75
C ALA A 201 11.62 13.60 -10.77
N ALA A 202 12.75 13.53 -10.05
CA ALA A 202 13.55 12.31 -9.93
C ALA A 202 12.79 11.21 -9.16
N GLN A 203 12.21 11.56 -8.00
CA GLN A 203 11.38 10.64 -7.21
C GLN A 203 10.15 10.18 -8.00
N THR A 204 9.51 11.08 -8.76
CA THR A 204 8.36 10.73 -9.61
C THR A 204 8.74 9.69 -10.67
N ARG A 205 9.86 9.89 -11.37
CA ARG A 205 10.36 8.93 -12.37
C ARG A 205 10.71 7.58 -11.75
N LEU A 206 11.34 7.58 -10.57
CA LEU A 206 11.66 6.35 -9.86
C LEU A 206 10.41 5.58 -9.45
N ARG A 207 9.39 6.28 -8.92
CA ARG A 207 8.09 5.68 -8.61
C ARG A 207 7.41 5.10 -9.84
N ASP A 208 7.50 5.78 -11.00
CA ASP A 208 6.96 5.24 -12.24
C ASP A 208 7.74 4.01 -12.72
N GLU A 209 9.05 3.92 -12.51
CA GLU A 209 9.81 2.69 -12.78
C GLU A 209 9.31 1.54 -11.90
N TYR A 210 9.18 1.77 -10.58
CA TYR A 210 8.68 0.77 -9.65
C TYR A 210 7.23 0.36 -9.95
N ARG A 211 6.36 1.28 -10.37
CA ARG A 211 5.01 0.96 -10.87
C ARG A 211 5.07 0.10 -12.14
N GLY A 212 6.01 0.39 -13.03
CA GLY A 212 6.23 -0.38 -14.25
C GLY A 212 6.60 -1.83 -13.95
N ASP A 213 7.57 -2.03 -13.04
CA ASP A 213 8.01 -3.35 -12.58
C ASP A 213 6.87 -4.07 -11.81
N ALA A 214 6.19 -3.39 -10.90
CA ALA A 214 5.08 -3.94 -10.13
C ALA A 214 3.94 -4.42 -11.02
N THR A 215 3.44 -3.58 -11.93
CA THR A 215 2.32 -3.97 -12.81
C THR A 215 2.70 -5.08 -13.79
N TYR A 216 3.96 -5.18 -14.20
CA TYR A 216 4.44 -6.33 -14.98
C TYR A 216 4.48 -7.62 -14.16
N HIS A 217 4.96 -7.55 -12.91
CA HIS A 217 4.94 -8.67 -11.97
C HIS A 217 3.51 -9.16 -11.74
N LEU A 218 2.59 -8.24 -11.46
CA LEU A 218 1.17 -8.55 -11.26
C LEU A 218 0.52 -9.14 -12.50
N TYR A 219 0.86 -8.66 -13.71
CA TYR A 219 0.40 -9.29 -14.95
C TYR A 219 0.78 -10.77 -15.01
N LYS A 220 2.04 -11.10 -14.71
CA LYS A 220 2.51 -12.49 -14.71
C LYS A 220 1.85 -13.32 -13.61
N LYS A 221 1.77 -12.76 -12.39
CA LYS A 221 1.17 -13.41 -11.21
C LYS A 221 -0.29 -13.80 -11.47
N TYR A 222 -1.06 -12.91 -12.09
CA TYR A 222 -2.50 -13.09 -12.32
C TYR A 222 -2.85 -13.52 -13.76
N LEU A 223 -1.87 -14.00 -14.53
CA LEU A 223 -2.07 -14.37 -15.94
C LEU A 223 -3.10 -15.49 -16.11
N ASN A 224 -3.05 -16.49 -15.22
CA ASN A 224 -3.83 -17.74 -15.33
C ASN A 224 -4.97 -17.84 -14.29
N GLY A 225 -5.31 -16.75 -13.60
CA GLY A 225 -6.37 -16.72 -12.61
C GLY A 225 -6.01 -15.84 -11.42
N GLY A 226 -6.82 -15.92 -10.36
CA GLY A 226 -6.65 -15.15 -9.13
C GLY A 226 -7.31 -13.77 -9.15
N VAL A 227 -7.14 -13.06 -8.04
CA VAL A 227 -7.98 -11.94 -7.66
C VAL A 227 -7.95 -10.74 -8.61
N LEU A 228 -6.84 -10.54 -9.33
CA LEU A 228 -6.66 -9.45 -10.31
C LEU A 228 -6.64 -9.95 -11.76
N HIS A 229 -7.05 -11.19 -12.02
CA HIS A 229 -7.02 -11.77 -13.38
C HIS A 229 -7.79 -10.94 -14.41
N PHE A 230 -8.94 -10.39 -14.00
CA PHE A 230 -9.77 -9.54 -14.86
C PHE A 230 -9.03 -8.26 -15.31
N ARG A 231 -7.92 -7.87 -14.66
CA ARG A 231 -7.07 -6.73 -15.03
C ARG A 231 -5.78 -7.10 -15.75
N LYS A 232 -5.54 -8.36 -16.12
CA LYS A 232 -4.26 -8.79 -16.70
C LYS A 232 -3.80 -7.90 -17.88
N ASP A 233 -4.70 -7.55 -18.80
CA ASP A 233 -4.36 -6.75 -19.97
C ASP A 233 -4.09 -5.28 -19.63
N ASP A 234 -4.85 -4.75 -18.68
CA ASP A 234 -4.64 -3.42 -18.09
C ASP A 234 -3.30 -3.33 -17.38
N LEU A 235 -2.90 -4.37 -16.62
CA LEU A 235 -1.64 -4.44 -15.89
C LEU A 235 -0.46 -4.43 -16.87
N LEU A 236 -0.53 -5.23 -17.93
CA LEU A 236 0.48 -5.27 -18.97
C LEU A 236 0.62 -3.91 -19.68
N LEU A 237 -0.51 -3.28 -20.03
CA LEU A 237 -0.51 -1.96 -20.63
C LEU A 237 0.02 -0.89 -19.65
N SER A 238 -0.39 -0.95 -18.39
CA SER A 238 0.05 -0.03 -17.34
C SER A 238 1.56 -0.09 -17.16
N SER A 239 2.14 -1.29 -17.21
CA SER A 239 3.58 -1.47 -17.16
C SER A 239 4.29 -0.74 -18.30
N ALA A 240 3.82 -0.91 -19.54
CA ALA A 240 4.41 -0.26 -20.71
C ALA A 240 4.36 1.29 -20.61
N VAL A 241 3.24 1.83 -20.12
CA VAL A 241 3.05 3.28 -19.92
C VAL A 241 3.95 3.82 -18.80
N ASN A 242 4.02 3.13 -17.67
CA ASN A 242 4.86 3.54 -16.54
C ASN A 242 6.36 3.50 -16.90
N TYR A 243 6.82 2.48 -17.62
CA TYR A 243 8.18 2.48 -18.18
C TYR A 243 8.43 3.62 -19.16
N THR A 244 7.42 4.06 -19.91
CA THR A 244 7.54 5.25 -20.77
C THR A 244 7.79 6.50 -19.94
N ARG A 245 6.99 6.70 -18.88
CA ARG A 245 7.10 7.85 -17.96
C ARG A 245 8.43 7.90 -17.22
N ALA A 246 8.94 6.74 -16.84
CA ALA A 246 10.26 6.58 -16.23
C ALA A 246 11.43 6.75 -17.22
N GLY A 247 11.18 6.96 -18.52
CA GLY A 247 12.22 7.05 -19.55
C GLY A 247 12.87 5.71 -19.92
N LYS A 248 12.33 4.57 -19.46
CA LYS A 248 12.83 3.21 -19.74
C LYS A 248 12.30 2.71 -21.08
N PHE A 249 12.61 3.41 -22.17
CA PHE A 249 12.03 3.16 -23.49
C PHE A 249 12.29 1.74 -24.04
N LYS A 250 13.46 1.14 -23.76
CA LYS A 250 13.75 -0.24 -24.17
C LYS A 250 12.81 -1.25 -23.50
N LYS A 251 12.62 -1.15 -22.17
CA LYS A 251 11.64 -1.97 -21.42
C LYS A 251 10.24 -1.72 -21.96
N SER A 252 9.83 -0.45 -22.05
CA SER A 252 8.49 -0.07 -22.52
C SER A 252 8.15 -0.63 -23.90
N ARG A 253 9.07 -0.52 -24.88
CA ARG A 253 8.87 -1.06 -26.24
C ARG A 253 8.61 -2.56 -26.23
N LYS A 254 9.36 -3.31 -25.42
CA LYS A 254 9.21 -4.76 -25.27
C LYS A 254 7.79 -5.09 -24.77
N VAL A 255 7.34 -4.38 -23.74
CA VAL A 255 6.02 -4.62 -23.12
C VAL A 255 4.87 -4.20 -24.05
N PHE A 256 4.98 -3.08 -24.77
CA PHE A 256 3.97 -2.72 -25.79
C PHE A 256 3.85 -3.77 -26.89
N TYR A 257 4.98 -4.34 -27.32
CA TYR A 257 4.98 -5.39 -28.34
C TYR A 257 4.39 -6.70 -27.82
N GLU A 258 4.69 -7.06 -26.56
CA GLU A 258 4.05 -8.18 -25.87
C GLU A 258 2.53 -8.00 -25.76
N ASN A 259 2.07 -6.80 -25.37
CA ASN A 259 0.65 -6.46 -25.30
C ASN A 259 -0.05 -6.59 -26.66
N PHE A 260 0.57 -6.10 -27.73
CA PHE A 260 0.05 -6.26 -29.10
C PHE A 260 -0.01 -7.73 -29.53
N LYS A 261 1.04 -8.52 -29.25
CA LYS A 261 1.07 -9.95 -29.58
C LYS A 261 -0.03 -10.74 -28.87
N LYS A 262 -0.31 -10.41 -27.61
CA LYS A 262 -1.33 -11.10 -26.80
C LYS A 262 -2.75 -10.73 -27.22
N ASN A 263 -2.99 -9.45 -27.52
CA ASN A 263 -4.30 -8.93 -27.92
C ASN A 263 -4.17 -8.04 -29.17
N PRO A 264 -3.99 -8.65 -30.36
CA PRO A 264 -3.86 -7.90 -31.60
C PRO A 264 -5.17 -7.19 -31.94
N SER A 265 -5.12 -5.85 -31.99
CA SER A 265 -6.26 -5.01 -32.38
C SER A 265 -5.76 -3.68 -32.96
N PRO A 266 -6.59 -2.93 -33.71
CA PRO A 266 -6.24 -1.58 -34.16
C PRO A 266 -5.79 -0.67 -33.00
N GLY A 267 -6.41 -0.81 -31.83
CA GLY A 267 -6.05 -0.06 -30.63
C GLY A 267 -4.67 -0.43 -30.07
N SER A 268 -4.31 -1.72 -30.00
CA SER A 268 -2.97 -2.12 -29.54
C SER A 268 -1.88 -1.81 -30.56
N PHE A 269 -2.19 -1.87 -31.87
CA PHE A 269 -1.29 -1.41 -32.93
C PHE A 269 -1.06 0.11 -32.88
N LEU A 270 -2.12 0.90 -32.72
CA LEU A 270 -2.01 2.36 -32.59
C LEU A 270 -1.10 2.75 -31.42
N LYS A 271 -1.19 2.08 -30.27
CA LYS A 271 -0.28 2.31 -29.14
C LYS A 271 1.19 2.08 -29.51
N LEU A 272 1.51 1.04 -30.30
CA LEU A 272 2.87 0.82 -30.79
C LEU A 272 3.37 1.97 -31.68
N ILE A 273 2.50 2.49 -32.56
CA ILE A 273 2.83 3.64 -33.43
C ILE A 273 3.03 4.90 -32.59
N LEU A 274 2.11 5.20 -31.67
CA LEU A 274 2.20 6.34 -30.76
C LEU A 274 3.49 6.31 -29.93
N PHE A 275 3.91 5.12 -29.47
CA PHE A 275 5.16 4.94 -28.74
C PHE A 275 6.41 5.28 -29.59
N LYS A 276 6.39 4.91 -30.88
CA LYS A 276 7.53 5.14 -31.79
C LYS A 276 7.73 6.61 -32.14
N ILE A 277 6.67 7.42 -32.15
CA ILE A 277 6.72 8.83 -32.51
C ILE A 277 6.93 9.67 -31.23
N PRO A 278 8.12 10.26 -30.99
CA PRO A 278 8.45 10.91 -29.70
C PRO A 278 7.46 12.00 -29.28
N PHE A 279 6.98 12.81 -30.22
CA PHE A 279 5.99 13.85 -29.98
C PHE A 279 4.65 13.28 -29.46
N LEU A 280 4.12 12.27 -30.13
CA LEU A 280 2.86 11.62 -29.75
C LEU A 280 3.00 10.85 -28.43
N ARG A 281 4.12 10.15 -28.23
CA ARG A 281 4.47 9.48 -26.96
C ARG A 281 4.44 10.47 -25.79
N ARG A 282 5.10 11.62 -25.95
CA ARG A 282 5.14 12.67 -24.93
C ARG A 282 3.74 13.20 -24.63
N LYS A 283 2.96 13.51 -25.66
CA LYS A 283 1.59 14.03 -25.54
C LYS A 283 0.65 13.03 -24.85
N LYS A 284 0.79 11.74 -25.14
CA LYS A 284 -0.14 10.70 -24.65
C LYS A 284 0.19 10.18 -23.25
N TRP A 285 1.47 9.99 -22.92
CA TRP A 285 1.86 9.24 -21.72
C TRP A 285 2.82 9.96 -20.78
N MET A 286 3.54 10.99 -21.21
CA MET A 286 4.52 11.69 -20.36
C MET A 286 3.98 13.00 -19.77
N ARG A 287 2.66 13.10 -19.62
CA ARG A 287 1.97 14.12 -18.84
C ARG A 287 1.58 13.55 -17.48
#